data_AF-A0A1X2LZB1-F1
#
_entry.id   AF-A0A1X2LZB1-F1
#
_cell.length_a   1.000
_cell.length_b   1.000
_cell.length_c   1.000
_cell.angle_alpha   90.00
_cell.angle_beta   90.00
_cell.angle_gamma   90.00
#
_symmetry.space_group_name_H-M   'P 1'
#
loop_
_entity.id
_entity.type
_entity.pdbx_description
1 polymer ?
#
loop_
_entity_poly.entity_id
_entity_poly.type
_entity_poly.pdbx_seq_one_letter_code
_entity_poly.pdbx_strand_id
1 'polypeptide(L)'
;MPLTIPATSERDDDGWADYPTPIVLTPAEAGDMSPGDADPAAAVIGFYAALMRGDDDLGGHLLWPDDDVIMRKLETLRGWTFRKLKIRSVRLRGTRKATMRIDFEIEIDGKRDDGTDEIKLVRDGDDGPWRIERPPT
;
A
#
# COMPACT_ATOMS: atom_id res chain seq x y z
N MET A 1 8.27 4.23 -14.70
CA MET A 1 7.37 3.41 -15.56
C MET A 1 5.94 3.54 -15.03
N PRO A 2 4.90 3.69 -15.87
CA PRO A 2 3.52 3.75 -15.37
C PRO A 2 3.11 2.39 -14.79
N LEU A 3 2.63 2.40 -13.55
CA LEU A 3 2.15 1.21 -12.87
C LEU A 3 0.86 0.72 -13.53
N THR A 4 0.86 -0.54 -13.99
CA THR A 4 -0.35 -1.18 -14.55
C THR A 4 -0.95 -2.09 -13.49
N ILE A 5 -2.14 -1.75 -13.00
CA ILE A 5 -2.90 -2.58 -12.06
C ILE A 5 -3.69 -3.62 -12.86
N PRO A 6 -3.47 -4.93 -12.66
CA PRO A 6 -4.24 -5.96 -13.34
C PRO A 6 -5.70 -5.96 -12.89
N ALA A 7 -6.60 -6.41 -13.77
CA ALA A 7 -7.98 -6.64 -13.40
C ALA A 7 -8.08 -7.75 -12.33
N THR A 8 -8.99 -7.56 -11.39
CA THR A 8 -9.27 -8.55 -10.33
C THR A 8 -10.24 -9.63 -10.82
N SER A 9 -10.36 -10.70 -10.05
CA SER A 9 -11.45 -11.67 -10.17
C SER A 9 -12.81 -11.02 -9.90
N GLU A 10 -13.87 -11.80 -10.09
CA GLU A 10 -15.17 -11.49 -9.50
C GLU A 10 -15.06 -11.45 -7.97
N ARG A 11 -15.95 -10.66 -7.33
CA ARG A 11 -15.99 -10.55 -5.87
C ARG A 11 -16.61 -11.80 -5.26
N ASP A 12 -16.02 -12.26 -4.15
CA ASP A 12 -16.61 -13.30 -3.31
C ASP A 12 -17.75 -12.77 -2.42
N ASP A 13 -18.35 -13.66 -1.62
CA ASP A 13 -19.45 -13.35 -0.71
C ASP A 13 -19.08 -12.32 0.37
N ASP A 14 -17.78 -12.20 0.70
CA ASP A 14 -17.22 -11.24 1.65
C ASP A 14 -16.82 -9.91 0.99
N GLY A 15 -16.99 -9.80 -0.33
CA GLY A 15 -16.72 -8.64 -1.16
C GLY A 15 -15.27 -8.49 -1.62
N TRP A 16 -14.42 -9.50 -1.42
CA TRP A 16 -13.03 -9.51 -1.87
C TRP A 16 -12.93 -9.91 -3.33
N ALA A 17 -12.06 -9.21 -4.06
CA ALA A 17 -11.65 -9.58 -5.39
C ALA A 17 -10.13 -9.82 -5.41
N ASP A 18 -9.71 -10.99 -5.86
CA ASP A 18 -8.31 -11.40 -5.91
C ASP A 18 -7.63 -10.87 -7.17
N TYR A 19 -6.36 -10.52 -7.07
CA TYR A 19 -5.53 -10.32 -8.25
C TYR A 19 -5.07 -11.68 -8.76
N PRO A 20 -5.41 -12.08 -10.01
CA PRO A 20 -5.06 -13.39 -10.54
C PRO A 20 -3.55 -13.60 -10.63
N THR A 21 -2.79 -12.51 -10.76
CA THR A 21 -1.34 -12.47 -10.53
C THR A 21 -1.08 -11.43 -9.45
N PRO A 22 -0.47 -11.80 -8.31
CA PRO A 22 -0.15 -10.83 -7.26
C PRO A 22 0.74 -9.72 -7.81
N ILE A 23 0.41 -8.48 -7.46
CA ILE A 23 1.27 -7.35 -7.81
C ILE A 23 2.44 -7.36 -6.84
N VAL A 24 3.65 -7.55 -7.35
CA VAL A 24 4.86 -7.65 -6.55
C VAL A 24 5.64 -6.34 -6.64
N LEU A 25 6.15 -5.89 -5.51
CA LEU A 25 7.05 -4.75 -5.41
C LEU A 25 8.30 -5.17 -4.63
N THR A 26 9.47 -4.91 -5.21
CA THR A 26 10.80 -5.07 -4.61
C THR A 26 11.54 -3.73 -4.62
N PRO A 27 12.62 -3.57 -3.84
CA PRO A 27 13.45 -2.35 -3.88
C PRO A 27 13.94 -1.98 -5.29
N ALA A 28 14.23 -2.98 -6.13
CA ALA A 28 14.63 -2.75 -7.51
C ALA A 28 13.49 -2.15 -8.36
N GLU A 29 12.27 -2.68 -8.22
CA GLU A 29 11.09 -2.16 -8.91
C GLU A 29 10.66 -0.79 -8.36
N ALA A 30 10.86 -0.56 -7.06
CA ALA A 30 10.55 0.71 -6.41
C ALA A 30 11.38 1.88 -6.93
N GLY A 31 12.62 1.64 -7.37
CA GLY A 31 13.55 2.70 -7.82
C GLY A 31 12.99 3.59 -8.94
N ASP A 32 12.20 3.01 -9.86
CA ASP A 32 11.69 3.68 -11.06
C ASP A 32 10.16 3.94 -11.03
N MET A 33 9.51 3.66 -9.89
CA MET A 33 8.07 3.82 -9.74
C MET A 33 7.69 5.19 -9.20
N SER A 34 6.89 5.92 -9.97
CA SER A 34 6.21 7.12 -9.47
C SER A 34 5.03 6.72 -8.57
N PRO A 35 4.77 7.45 -7.48
CA PRO A 35 3.54 7.30 -6.72
C PRO A 35 2.33 7.44 -7.64
N GLY A 36 1.37 6.52 -7.52
CA GLY A 36 0.08 6.61 -8.21
C GLY A 36 -1.03 6.53 -7.18
N ASP A 37 -2.12 7.25 -7.39
CA ASP A 37 -3.23 7.39 -6.43
C ASP A 37 -4.61 7.24 -7.07
N ALA A 38 -4.66 6.92 -8.38
CA ALA A 38 -5.89 6.75 -9.13
C ALA A 38 -6.66 5.45 -8.76
N ASP A 39 -5.98 4.47 -8.17
CA ASP A 39 -6.51 3.16 -7.77
C ASP A 39 -6.01 2.78 -6.37
N PRO A 40 -6.77 2.04 -5.54
CA PRO A 40 -6.32 1.62 -4.21
C PRO A 40 -4.99 0.85 -4.23
N ALA A 41 -4.78 -0.06 -5.18
CA ALA A 41 -3.53 -0.81 -5.27
C ALA A 41 -2.37 0.10 -5.70
N ALA A 42 -2.63 1.06 -6.59
CA ALA A 42 -1.65 2.05 -6.99
C ALA A 42 -1.19 2.89 -5.79
N ALA A 43 -2.13 3.33 -4.94
CA ALA A 43 -1.82 4.10 -3.73
C ALA A 43 -0.94 3.31 -2.75
N VAL A 44 -1.26 2.02 -2.52
CA VAL A 44 -0.41 1.15 -1.69
C VAL A 44 0.99 1.00 -2.30
N ILE A 45 1.09 0.70 -3.59
CA ILE A 45 2.39 0.51 -4.25
C ILE A 45 3.21 1.79 -4.22
N GLY A 46 2.59 2.94 -4.49
CA GLY A 46 3.25 4.24 -4.42
C GLY A 46 3.83 4.52 -3.04
N PHE A 47 3.05 4.23 -1.99
CA PHE A 47 3.49 4.40 -0.60
C PHE A 47 4.67 3.50 -0.25
N TYR A 48 4.61 2.21 -0.57
CA TYR A 48 5.71 1.30 -0.27
C TYR A 48 6.93 1.52 -1.14
N ALA A 49 6.76 1.94 -2.39
CA ALA A 49 7.88 2.27 -3.25
C ALA A 49 8.64 3.48 -2.66
N ALA A 50 7.91 4.49 -2.21
CA ALA A 50 8.49 5.64 -1.54
C ALA A 50 9.14 5.28 -0.18
N LEU A 51 8.54 4.38 0.61
CA LEU A 51 9.19 3.81 1.81
C LEU A 51 10.50 3.07 1.48
N MET A 52 10.50 2.21 0.46
CA MET A 52 11.67 1.43 0.05
C MET A 52 12.82 2.32 -0.47
N ARG A 53 12.50 3.46 -1.08
CA ARG A 53 13.48 4.47 -1.52
C ARG A 53 13.99 5.35 -0.37
N GLY A 54 13.30 5.36 0.77
CA GLY A 54 13.60 6.26 1.88
C GLY A 54 13.17 7.70 1.60
N ASP A 55 12.08 7.91 0.85
CA ASP A 55 11.58 9.24 0.55
C ASP A 55 11.10 9.95 1.83
N ASP A 56 11.53 11.20 2.02
CA ASP A 56 11.25 11.99 3.23
C ASP A 56 9.79 12.50 3.29
N ASP A 57 9.13 12.67 2.14
CA ASP A 57 7.77 13.22 2.04
C ASP A 57 6.73 12.15 1.67
N LEU A 58 6.38 11.32 2.66
CA LEU A 58 5.32 10.31 2.55
C LEU A 58 3.97 10.83 3.07
N GLY A 59 4.00 11.81 3.97
CA GLY A 59 2.84 12.28 4.73
C GLY A 59 1.84 13.05 3.89
N GLY A 60 2.31 13.96 3.02
CA GLY A 60 1.44 14.91 2.33
C GLY A 60 0.54 14.32 1.23
N HIS A 61 0.93 13.19 0.65
CA HIS A 61 0.27 12.65 -0.56
C HIS A 61 -0.41 11.30 -0.36
N LEU A 62 0.03 10.51 0.61
CA LEU A 62 -0.33 9.09 0.68
C LEU A 62 -1.01 8.67 1.98
N LEU A 63 -1.06 9.54 2.99
CA LEU A 63 -1.64 9.25 4.31
C LEU A 63 -2.90 10.11 4.57
N TRP A 64 -3.84 9.56 5.32
CA TRP A 64 -5.02 10.29 5.80
C TRP A 64 -5.57 9.68 7.11
N PRO A 65 -6.02 10.48 8.09
CA PRO A 65 -5.58 11.85 8.31
C PRO A 65 -4.07 11.88 8.58
N ASP A 66 -3.43 13.04 8.39
CA ASP A 66 -2.04 13.29 8.74
C ASP A 66 -1.90 13.61 10.23
N ASP A 67 -2.41 12.72 11.09
CA ASP A 67 -2.35 12.91 12.55
C ASP A 67 -1.06 12.35 13.18
N ASP A 68 -0.76 12.81 14.40
CA ASP A 68 0.43 12.40 15.14
C ASP A 68 0.54 10.87 15.35
N VAL A 69 -0.60 10.17 15.40
CA VAL A 69 -0.64 8.72 15.59
C VAL A 69 -0.14 8.01 14.34
N ILE A 70 -0.60 8.44 13.17
CA ILE A 70 -0.18 7.91 11.88
C ILE A 70 1.29 8.26 11.61
N MET A 71 1.73 9.47 11.96
CA MET A 71 3.13 9.87 11.82
C MET A 71 4.07 9.02 12.67
N ARG A 72 3.70 8.71 13.92
CA ARG A 72 4.50 7.82 14.79
C ARG A 72 4.61 6.39 14.25
N LYS A 73 3.54 5.88 13.63
CA LYS A 73 3.56 4.58 12.96
C LYS A 73 4.47 4.60 11.74
N LEU A 74 4.43 5.69 10.97
CA LEU A 74 5.32 5.88 9.83
C LEU A 74 6.79 5.87 10.26
N GLU A 75 7.14 6.52 11.36
CA GLU A 75 8.50 6.47 11.92
C GLU A 75 8.93 5.04 12.27
N THR A 76 8.01 4.22 12.79
CA THR A 76 8.29 2.80 13.06
C THR A 76 8.56 2.04 11.77
N LEU A 77 7.73 2.24 10.74
CA LEU A 77 7.90 1.59 9.44
C LEU A 77 9.17 2.05 8.72
N ARG A 78 9.61 3.30 8.90
CA ARG A 78 10.89 3.81 8.38
C ARG A 78 12.10 3.13 9.01
N GLY A 79 11.95 2.55 10.20
CA GLY A 79 12.98 1.71 10.82
C GLY A 79 13.10 0.33 10.19
N TRP A 80 12.17 -0.07 9.31
CA TRP A 80 12.15 -1.40 8.69
C TRP A 80 12.73 -1.36 7.28
N THR A 81 13.48 -2.38 6.92
CA THR A 81 13.94 -2.56 5.53
C THR A 81 12.98 -3.48 4.79
N PHE A 82 12.11 -2.90 3.95
CA PHE A 82 11.19 -3.70 3.13
C PHE A 82 11.95 -4.37 1.97
N ARG A 83 11.91 -5.71 1.93
CA ARG A 83 12.52 -6.53 0.87
C ARG A 83 11.52 -6.88 -0.22
N LYS A 84 10.26 -7.05 0.15
CA LYS A 84 9.20 -7.42 -0.78
C LYS A 84 7.84 -7.01 -0.24
N LEU A 85 6.96 -6.61 -1.15
CA LEU A 85 5.52 -6.46 -0.91
C LEU A 85 4.78 -7.22 -2.01
N LYS A 86 3.66 -7.85 -1.66
CA LYS A 86 2.73 -8.45 -2.61
C LYS A 86 1.33 -7.97 -2.28
N ILE A 87 0.61 -7.45 -3.28
CA ILE A 87 -0.82 -7.18 -3.15
C ILE A 87 -1.59 -8.42 -3.63
N ARG A 88 -2.47 -8.93 -2.77
CA ARG A 88 -3.21 -10.17 -2.99
C ARG A 88 -4.63 -9.93 -3.46
N SER A 89 -5.34 -9.05 -2.76
CA SER A 89 -6.74 -8.80 -3.03
C SER A 89 -7.19 -7.44 -2.53
N VAL A 90 -8.34 -7.01 -3.05
CA VAL A 90 -8.98 -5.74 -2.72
C VAL A 90 -10.44 -5.99 -2.36
N ARG A 91 -10.91 -5.31 -1.34
CA ARG A 91 -12.34 -5.20 -1.00
C ARG A 91 -12.74 -3.75 -1.04
N LEU A 92 -13.63 -3.40 -1.96
CA LEU A 92 -14.21 -2.06 -2.04
C LEU A 92 -15.46 -1.97 -1.15
N ARG A 93 -15.57 -0.89 -0.40
CA ARG A 93 -16.75 -0.54 0.40
C ARG A 93 -17.33 0.78 -0.10
N GLY A 94 -18.27 0.68 -1.05
CA GLY A 94 -18.76 1.84 -1.79
C GLY A 94 -17.70 2.38 -2.76
N THR A 95 -17.76 3.68 -3.04
CA THR A 95 -16.86 4.36 -3.99
C THR A 95 -15.64 5.01 -3.34
N ARG A 96 -15.60 5.10 -2.00
CA ARG A 96 -14.62 5.90 -1.27
C ARG A 96 -13.80 5.15 -0.22
N LYS A 97 -14.03 3.85 -0.02
CA LYS A 97 -13.23 3.05 0.93
C LYS A 97 -12.78 1.75 0.29
N ALA A 98 -11.56 1.35 0.60
CA ALA A 98 -10.99 0.10 0.17
C ALA A 98 -10.21 -0.56 1.32
N THR A 99 -10.11 -1.88 1.29
CA THR A 99 -9.20 -2.66 2.13
C THR A 99 -8.39 -3.57 1.22
N MET A 100 -7.07 -3.56 1.38
CA MET A 100 -6.14 -4.35 0.58
C MET A 100 -5.49 -5.40 1.47
N ARG A 101 -5.45 -6.65 1.03
CA ARG A 101 -4.61 -7.68 1.67
C ARG A 101 -3.24 -7.70 1.04
N ILE A 102 -2.22 -7.67 1.89
CA ILE A 102 -0.83 -7.69 1.48
C ILE A 102 -0.06 -8.82 2.16
N ASP A 103 0.98 -9.28 1.48
CA ASP A 103 2.07 -10.04 2.08
C ASP A 103 3.33 -9.15 2.03
N PHE A 104 4.16 -9.18 3.07
CA PHE A 104 5.41 -8.44 3.09
C PHE A 104 6.57 -9.31 3.61
N GLU A 105 7.77 -8.96 3.16
CA GLU A 105 9.03 -9.47 3.67
C GLU A 105 9.86 -8.26 4.10
N ILE A 106 10.27 -8.24 5.36
CA ILE A 106 11.02 -7.15 5.98
C ILE A 106 12.28 -7.65 6.65
N GLU A 107 13.19 -6.72 6.92
CA GLU A 107 14.37 -6.95 7.73
C GLU A 107 14.45 -5.87 8.81
N ILE A 108 14.57 -6.31 10.07
CA ILE A 108 14.69 -5.48 11.28
C ILE A 108 15.89 -5.98 12.05
N ASP A 109 16.84 -5.11 12.38
CA ASP A 109 18.06 -5.45 13.14
C ASP A 109 18.83 -6.68 12.58
N GLY A 110 18.87 -6.80 11.24
CA GLY A 110 19.53 -7.90 10.54
C GLY A 110 18.79 -9.24 10.59
N LYS A 111 17.58 -9.28 11.17
CA LYS A 111 16.70 -10.45 11.15
C LYS A 111 15.61 -10.25 10.11
N ARG A 112 15.36 -11.30 9.33
CA ARG A 112 14.27 -11.33 8.37
C ARG A 112 13.00 -11.79 9.03
N ASP A 113 11.90 -11.18 8.61
CA ASP A 113 10.55 -11.54 9.02
C ASP A 113 9.61 -11.42 7.83
N ASP A 114 8.57 -12.24 7.82
CA ASP A 114 7.53 -12.22 6.80
C ASP A 114 6.14 -12.24 7.45
N GLY A 115 5.19 -11.60 6.81
CA GLY A 115 3.87 -11.41 7.38
C GLY A 115 2.82 -11.05 6.36
N THR A 116 1.59 -10.99 6.84
CA THR A 116 0.43 -10.52 6.07
C THR A 116 -0.28 -9.44 6.86
N ASP A 117 -0.85 -8.46 6.16
CA ASP A 117 -1.66 -7.41 6.81
C ASP A 117 -2.74 -6.87 5.86
N GLU A 118 -3.65 -6.08 6.42
CA GLU A 118 -4.72 -5.38 5.72
C GLU A 118 -4.53 -3.86 5.79
N ILE A 119 -4.40 -3.23 4.62
CA ILE A 119 -4.29 -1.76 4.51
C ILE A 119 -5.65 -1.18 4.19
N LYS A 120 -6.06 -0.18 4.98
CA LYS A 120 -7.29 0.56 4.74
C LYS A 120 -6.99 1.82 3.98
N LEU A 121 -7.80 2.09 2.96
CA LEU A 121 -7.69 3.28 2.14
C LEU A 121 -9.01 4.03 2.10
N VAL A 122 -8.89 5.35 1.93
CA VAL A 122 -9.99 6.27 1.73
C VAL A 122 -9.72 7.10 0.47
N ARG A 123 -10.77 7.40 -0.29
CA ARG A 123 -10.71 8.33 -1.40
C ARG A 123 -11.01 9.74 -0.91
N ASP A 124 -10.14 10.69 -1.24
CA ASP A 124 -10.32 12.10 -0.91
C ASP A 124 -11.35 12.74 -1.86
N GLY A 125 -12.63 12.59 -1.53
CA GLY A 125 -13.74 13.00 -2.40
C GLY A 125 -14.16 11.92 -3.40
N ASP A 126 -15.10 12.24 -4.29
CA ASP A 126 -15.63 11.26 -5.25
C ASP A 126 -14.66 10.92 -6.38
N ASP A 127 -13.80 11.87 -6.78
CA ASP A 127 -12.84 11.71 -7.88
C ASP A 127 -11.38 11.97 -7.47
N GLY A 128 -11.13 12.29 -6.20
CA GLY A 128 -9.78 12.56 -5.74
C GLY A 128 -8.94 11.30 -5.49
N PRO A 129 -7.73 11.48 -4.97
CA PRO A 129 -6.75 10.41 -4.81
C PRO A 129 -7.15 9.42 -3.72
N TRP A 130 -6.74 8.17 -3.90
CA TRP A 130 -6.74 7.18 -2.83
C TRP A 130 -5.57 7.43 -1.88
N ARG A 131 -5.86 7.47 -0.58
CA ARG A 131 -4.88 7.64 0.49
C ARG A 131 -5.03 6.54 1.53
N ILE A 132 -3.93 6.19 2.19
CA ILE A 132 -3.88 5.18 3.23
C ILE A 132 -4.48 5.77 4.50
N GLU A 133 -5.62 5.21 4.93
CA GLU A 133 -6.36 5.58 6.14
C GLU A 133 -5.64 5.09 7.40
N ARG A 134 -5.02 3.91 7.31
CA ARG A 134 -4.16 3.36 8.36
C ARG A 134 -3.03 2.56 7.73
N PRO A 135 -1.77 2.91 8.02
CA PRO A 135 -0.67 2.02 7.67
C PRO A 135 -0.78 0.71 8.48
N PRO A 136 -0.15 -0.37 7.98
CA PRO A 136 -0.16 -1.67 8.63
C PRO A 136 0.41 -1.63 10.05
N THR A 137 0.02 -2.61 10.87
CA THR A 137 0.35 -2.72 12.30
C THR A 137 1.32 -3.84 12.58
#